data_AF-A0A2H3CP86-F1
#
_entry.id   AF-A0A2H3CP86-F1
#
_cell.length_a   1.000
_cell.length_b   1.000
_cell.length_c   1.000
_cell.angle_alpha   90.00
_cell.angle_beta   90.00
_cell.angle_gamma   90.00
#
_symmetry.space_group_name_H-M   'P 1'
#
loop_
_entity.id
_entity.type
_entity.pdbx_description
1 polymer ?
#
loop_
_entity_poly.entity_id
_entity_poly.type
_entity_poly.pdbx_seq_one_letter_code
_entity_poly.pdbx_strand_id
1 'polypeptide(L)'
;LISMQAANVLNEMYCRVLRKHLANHDKKKQQAKKLGTLVGDGLPWLLSSDVFYELVCDHEERQRVAEQEKQARKAAREARSEALEVWKKQDEKRKQANKMKTALYQMALKRWQEQKAEVRSRGKKFTLKKPVRDPLAGPIPKPAATVVEDDNNDGE
;
A
#
# COMPACT_ATOMS: atom_id res chain seq x y z
N LEU A 1 -15.77 39.02 13.24
CA LEU A 1 -14.33 38.77 13.44
C LEU A 1 -13.95 37.31 13.19
N ILE A 2 -14.59 36.33 13.85
CA ILE A 2 -14.28 34.89 13.69
C ILE A 2 -14.54 34.37 12.26
N SER A 3 -15.65 34.79 11.62
CA SER A 3 -15.99 34.38 10.25
C SER A 3 -14.97 34.82 9.20
N MET A 4 -14.41 36.02 9.35
CA MET A 4 -13.40 36.57 8.45
C MET A 4 -12.05 35.86 8.61
N GLN A 5 -11.65 35.54 9.85
CA GLN A 5 -10.45 34.75 10.11
C GLN A 5 -10.57 33.33 9.54
N ALA A 6 -11.73 32.69 9.72
CA ALA A 6 -12.00 31.37 9.15
C ALA A 6 -11.95 31.38 7.61
N ALA A 7 -12.53 32.40 6.96
CA ALA A 7 -12.47 32.55 5.51
C ALA A 7 -11.02 32.74 5.00
N ASN A 8 -10.20 33.51 5.71
CA ASN A 8 -8.80 33.71 5.36
C ASN A 8 -7.99 32.41 5.46
N VAL A 9 -8.17 31.64 6.53
CA VAL A 9 -7.52 30.33 6.70
C VAL A 9 -7.95 29.35 5.61
N LEU A 10 -9.24 29.32 5.27
CA LEU A 10 -9.74 28.46 4.19
C LEU A 10 -9.16 28.86 2.83
N ASN A 11 -9.10 30.15 2.54
CA ASN A 11 -8.51 30.68 1.31
C ASN A 11 -7.01 30.38 1.22
N GLU A 12 -6.28 30.47 2.33
CA GLU A 12 -4.87 30.13 2.38
C GLU A 12 -4.63 28.64 2.11
N MET A 13 -5.42 27.77 2.76
CA MET A 13 -5.37 26.32 2.54
C MET A 13 -5.70 25.96 1.09
N TYR A 14 -6.74 26.58 0.52
CA TYR A 14 -7.11 26.39 -0.87
C TYR A 14 -6.00 26.86 -1.82
N CYS A 15 -5.47 28.07 -1.63
CA CYS A 15 -4.36 28.60 -2.41
C CYS A 15 -3.12 27.70 -2.33
N ARG A 16 -2.82 27.14 -1.15
CA ARG A 16 -1.70 26.23 -0.95
C ARG A 16 -1.86 24.93 -1.74
N VAL A 17 -3.05 24.34 -1.71
CA VAL A 17 -3.37 23.13 -2.49
C VAL A 17 -3.30 23.45 -3.98
N LEU A 18 -3.90 24.55 -4.42
CA LEU A 18 -3.88 24.99 -5.81
C LEU A 18 -2.46 25.20 -6.34
N ARG A 19 -1.59 25.89 -5.59
CA ARG A 19 -0.18 26.09 -5.96
C ARG A 19 0.57 24.76 -6.11
N LYS A 20 0.32 23.79 -5.23
CA LYS A 20 0.92 22.45 -5.35
C LYS A 20 0.47 21.73 -6.61
N HIS A 21 -0.83 21.79 -6.94
CA HIS A 21 -1.34 21.21 -8.17
C HIS A 21 -0.74 21.87 -9.41
N LEU A 22 -0.65 23.21 -9.42
CA LEU A 22 -0.05 23.96 -10.53
C LEU A 22 1.43 23.62 -10.71
N ALA A 23 2.21 23.63 -9.62
CA ALA A 23 3.62 23.28 -9.64
C ALA A 23 3.84 21.84 -10.14
N ASN A 24 3.01 20.88 -9.71
CA ASN A 24 3.10 19.50 -10.17
C ASN A 24 2.72 19.35 -11.64
N HIS A 25 1.71 20.09 -12.10
CA HIS A 25 1.31 20.12 -13.50
C HIS A 25 2.43 20.68 -14.39
N ASP A 26 3.03 21.80 -13.98
CA ASP A 26 4.09 22.45 -14.75
C ASP A 26 5.37 21.60 -14.77
N LYS A 27 5.74 20.97 -13.65
CA LYS A 27 6.83 20.00 -13.59
C LYS A 27 6.60 18.82 -14.54
N LYS A 28 5.41 18.24 -14.55
CA LYS A 28 5.06 17.14 -15.48
C LYS A 28 5.13 17.58 -16.93
N LYS A 29 4.64 18.78 -17.25
CA LYS A 29 4.69 19.35 -18.60
C LYS A 29 6.13 19.62 -19.05
N GLN A 30 7.00 20.07 -18.15
CA GLN A 30 8.42 20.26 -18.43
C GLN A 30 9.13 18.91 -18.61
N GLN A 31 8.96 17.96 -17.71
CA GLN A 31 9.53 16.62 -17.83
C GLN A 31 9.09 15.92 -19.12
N ALA A 32 7.81 16.00 -19.48
CA ALA A 32 7.30 15.42 -20.72
C ALA A 32 7.92 16.02 -21.99
N LYS A 33 8.34 17.30 -21.96
CA LYS A 33 9.07 17.93 -23.07
C LYS A 33 10.53 17.48 -23.15
N LYS A 34 11.11 17.10 -22.01
CA LYS A 34 12.51 16.65 -21.91
C LYS A 34 12.65 15.16 -22.23
N LEU A 35 11.65 14.35 -21.87
CA LEU A 35 11.61 12.91 -22.17
C LEU A 35 11.61 12.67 -23.69
N GLY A 36 12.64 11.97 -24.18
CA GLY A 36 12.77 11.55 -25.58
C GLY A 36 13.58 12.49 -26.47
N THR A 37 14.16 13.56 -25.90
CA THR A 37 15.13 14.39 -26.62
C THR A 37 16.55 13.96 -26.33
N LEU A 38 17.41 14.01 -27.36
CA LEU A 38 18.83 13.61 -27.28
C LEU A 38 19.61 14.41 -26.21
N VAL A 39 19.34 15.72 -26.11
CA VAL A 39 20.10 16.68 -25.28
C VAL A 39 19.35 17.12 -24.00
N GLY A 40 18.14 16.60 -23.73
CA GLY A 40 17.41 16.79 -22.45
C GLY A 40 16.92 18.22 -22.12
N ASP A 41 17.55 19.26 -22.66
CA ASP A 41 17.23 20.66 -22.38
C ASP A 41 16.13 21.22 -23.31
N GLY A 42 15.78 20.48 -24.36
CA GLY A 42 14.75 20.88 -25.34
C GLY A 42 15.15 22.08 -26.21
N LEU A 43 16.39 22.54 -26.12
CA LEU A 43 16.96 23.60 -26.95
C LEU A 43 17.63 23.01 -28.20
N PRO A 44 17.47 23.63 -29.38
CA PRO A 44 18.19 23.22 -30.58
C PRO A 44 19.71 23.43 -30.39
N TRP A 45 20.51 22.39 -30.65
CA TRP A 45 21.97 22.47 -30.65
C TRP A 45 22.49 22.11 -32.04
N LEU A 46 23.51 22.83 -32.51
CA LEU A 46 24.28 22.44 -33.69
C LEU A 46 25.41 21.53 -33.22
N LEU A 47 25.24 20.22 -33.42
CA LEU A 47 26.21 19.21 -33.02
C LEU A 47 27.14 18.88 -34.19
N SER A 48 28.43 18.72 -33.93
CA SER A 48 29.35 18.11 -34.89
C SER A 48 29.05 16.61 -35.02
N SER A 49 29.45 16.00 -36.14
CA SER A 49 29.17 14.59 -36.45
C SER A 49 29.53 13.63 -35.31
N ASP A 50 30.73 13.79 -34.74
CA ASP A 50 31.24 12.88 -33.70
C ASP A 50 30.48 13.04 -32.38
N VAL A 51 30.22 14.28 -31.97
CA VAL A 51 29.47 14.59 -30.74
C VAL A 51 28.02 14.12 -30.84
N PHE A 52 27.41 14.24 -32.03
CA PHE A 52 26.08 13.70 -32.27
C PHE A 52 26.05 12.18 -32.13
N TYR A 53 27.04 11.48 -32.69
CA TYR A 53 27.11 10.02 -32.60
C TYR A 53 27.23 9.53 -31.16
N GLU A 54 28.15 10.11 -30.38
CA GLU A 54 28.32 9.76 -28.96
C GLU A 54 27.02 9.97 -28.16
N LEU A 55 26.37 11.13 -28.34
CA LEU A 55 25.11 11.42 -27.67
C LEU A 55 24.00 10.43 -28.02
N VAL A 56 23.94 9.96 -29.27
CA VAL A 56 22.94 8.97 -29.71
C VAL A 56 23.20 7.63 -29.04
N CYS A 57 24.44 7.17 -29.00
CA CYS A 57 24.81 5.93 -28.30
C CYS A 57 24.44 6.01 -26.81
N ASP A 58 24.78 7.10 -26.13
CA ASP A 58 24.45 7.31 -24.72
C ASP A 58 22.94 7.39 -24.47
N HIS A 59 22.19 8.00 -25.39
CA HIS A 59 20.73 8.06 -25.29
C HIS A 59 20.10 6.66 -25.48
N GLU A 60 20.54 5.89 -26.47
CA GLU A 60 20.06 4.52 -26.68
C GLU A 60 20.36 3.61 -25.49
N GLU A 61 21.55 3.71 -24.91
CA GLU A 61 21.91 2.95 -23.71
C GLU A 61 21.03 3.33 -22.52
N ARG A 62 20.83 4.63 -22.27
CA ARG A 62 19.92 5.11 -21.21
C ARG A 62 18.49 4.62 -21.42
N GLN A 63 17.97 4.66 -22.64
CA GLN A 63 16.63 4.14 -22.96
C GLN A 63 16.53 2.64 -22.69
N ARG A 64 17.56 1.87 -23.06
CA ARG A 64 17.61 0.42 -22.81
C ARG A 64 17.61 0.11 -21.32
N VAL A 65 18.44 0.79 -20.52
CA VAL A 65 18.49 0.61 -19.07
C VAL A 65 17.16 1.00 -18.43
N ALA A 66 16.59 2.15 -18.79
CA ALA A 66 15.31 2.61 -18.26
C ALA A 66 14.15 1.64 -18.57
N GLU A 67 14.11 1.05 -19.78
CA GLU A 67 13.10 0.05 -20.11
C GLU A 67 13.33 -1.25 -19.34
N GLN A 68 14.58 -1.70 -19.15
CA GLN A 68 14.88 -2.86 -18.31
C GLN A 68 14.44 -2.65 -16.85
N GLU A 69 14.74 -1.50 -16.27
CA GLU A 69 14.30 -1.15 -14.90
C GLU A 69 12.78 -1.09 -14.79
N LYS A 70 12.11 -0.52 -15.80
CA LYS A 70 10.64 -0.48 -15.85
C LYS A 70 10.03 -1.88 -15.94
N GLN A 71 10.61 -2.78 -16.73
CA GLN A 71 10.18 -4.18 -16.81
C GLN A 71 10.45 -4.91 -15.49
N ALA A 72 11.61 -4.71 -14.87
CA ALA A 72 11.94 -5.27 -13.57
C ALA A 72 10.95 -4.81 -12.48
N ARG A 73 10.62 -3.51 -12.45
CA ARG A 73 9.60 -2.94 -11.55
C ARG A 73 8.22 -3.55 -11.79
N LYS A 74 7.83 -3.76 -13.05
CA LYS A 74 6.55 -4.39 -13.40
C LYS A 74 6.51 -5.83 -12.92
N ALA A 75 7.55 -6.62 -13.20
CA ALA A 75 7.67 -8.00 -12.77
C ALA A 75 7.63 -8.13 -11.23
N ALA A 76 8.33 -7.25 -10.50
CA ALA A 76 8.31 -7.23 -9.05
C ALA A 76 6.91 -6.91 -8.48
N ARG A 77 6.16 -5.99 -9.11
CA ARG A 77 4.77 -5.69 -8.72
C ARG A 77 3.84 -6.88 -8.97
N GLU A 78 3.99 -7.56 -10.09
CA GLU A 78 3.20 -8.74 -10.44
C GLU A 78 3.47 -9.89 -9.47
N ALA A 79 4.74 -10.23 -9.24
CA ALA A 79 5.14 -11.27 -8.28
C ALA A 79 4.62 -10.98 -6.86
N ARG A 80 4.68 -9.71 -6.43
CA ARG A 80 4.11 -9.30 -5.14
C ARG A 80 2.58 -9.42 -5.10
N SER A 81 1.90 -9.07 -6.20
CA SER A 81 0.45 -9.20 -6.31
C SER A 81 0.02 -10.66 -6.16
N GLU A 82 0.71 -11.57 -6.85
CA GLU A 82 0.46 -13.01 -6.76
C GLU A 82 0.69 -13.55 -5.35
N ALA A 83 1.82 -13.19 -4.72
CA ALA A 83 2.11 -13.56 -3.33
C ALA A 83 1.04 -13.06 -2.35
N LEU A 84 0.53 -11.84 -2.57
CA LEU A 84 -0.56 -11.29 -1.75
C LEU A 84 -1.87 -12.04 -1.94
N GLU A 85 -2.21 -12.48 -3.16
CA GLU A 85 -3.42 -13.27 -3.41
C GLU A 85 -3.36 -14.64 -2.73
N VAL A 86 -2.20 -15.31 -2.78
CA VAL A 86 -1.98 -16.56 -2.04
C VAL A 86 -2.13 -16.33 -0.53
N TRP A 87 -1.49 -15.28 -0.01
CA TRP A 87 -1.58 -14.92 1.41
C TRP A 87 -3.02 -14.61 1.83
N LYS A 88 -3.79 -13.84 1.04
CA LYS A 88 -5.20 -13.54 1.34
C LYS A 88 -6.04 -14.80 1.46
N LYS A 89 -5.87 -15.76 0.55
CA LYS A 89 -6.59 -17.05 0.59
C LYS A 89 -6.28 -17.84 1.85
N GLN A 90 -5.01 -17.86 2.28
CA GLN A 90 -4.60 -18.54 3.51
C GLN A 90 -5.13 -17.83 4.76
N ASP A 91 -5.06 -16.49 4.79
CA ASP A 91 -5.55 -15.71 5.93
C ASP A 91 -7.07 -15.81 6.09
N GLU A 92 -7.82 -15.88 4.97
CA GLU A 92 -9.26 -16.09 5.00
C GLU A 92 -9.62 -17.46 5.57
N LYS A 93 -8.95 -18.53 5.13
CA LYS A 93 -9.12 -19.88 5.71
C LYS A 93 -8.86 -19.88 7.21
N ARG A 94 -7.79 -19.21 7.65
CA ARG A 94 -7.46 -19.05 9.08
C ARG A 94 -8.56 -18.33 9.85
N LYS A 95 -9.07 -17.21 9.31
CA LYS A 95 -10.17 -16.44 9.90
C LYS A 95 -11.43 -17.28 10.05
N GLN A 96 -11.79 -18.05 9.02
CA GLN A 96 -12.94 -18.94 9.06
C GLN A 96 -12.80 -20.02 10.13
N ALA A 97 -11.64 -20.68 10.21
CA ALA A 97 -11.37 -21.68 11.25
C ALA A 97 -11.47 -21.06 12.67
N ASN A 98 -10.90 -19.87 12.88
CA ASN A 98 -10.98 -19.17 14.16
C ASN A 98 -12.41 -18.74 14.50
N LYS A 99 -13.22 -18.36 13.50
CA LYS A 99 -14.63 -18.04 13.66
C LYS A 99 -15.43 -19.27 14.10
N MET A 100 -15.18 -20.43 13.50
CA MET A 100 -15.82 -21.69 13.89
C MET A 100 -15.46 -22.09 15.33
N LYS A 101 -14.18 -22.03 15.70
CA LYS A 101 -13.74 -22.26 17.10
C LYS A 101 -14.44 -21.33 18.09
N THR A 102 -14.56 -20.05 17.73
CA THR A 102 -15.22 -19.06 18.58
C THR A 102 -16.72 -19.33 18.70
N ALA A 103 -17.39 -19.72 17.61
CA ALA A 103 -18.81 -20.06 17.62
C ALA A 103 -19.10 -21.29 18.49
N LEU A 104 -18.30 -22.36 18.36
CA LEU A 104 -18.42 -23.57 19.19
C LEU A 104 -18.26 -23.25 20.68
N TYR A 105 -17.26 -22.45 21.02
CA TYR A 105 -17.04 -22.00 22.39
C TYR A 105 -18.22 -21.17 22.92
N GLN A 106 -18.78 -20.26 22.11
CA GLN A 106 -19.95 -19.47 22.51
C GLN A 106 -21.19 -20.36 22.75
N MET A 107 -21.42 -21.36 21.90
CA MET A 107 -22.50 -22.33 22.10
C MET A 107 -22.32 -23.12 23.41
N ALA A 108 -21.11 -23.64 23.65
CA ALA A 108 -20.78 -24.35 24.88
C ALA A 108 -20.95 -23.47 26.12
N LEU A 109 -20.51 -22.21 26.04
CA LEU A 109 -20.64 -21.23 27.11
C LEU A 109 -22.10 -20.91 27.41
N LYS A 110 -22.93 -20.74 26.38
CA LYS A 110 -24.38 -20.49 26.54
C LYS A 110 -25.06 -21.67 27.24
N ARG A 111 -24.80 -22.90 26.79
CA ARG A 111 -25.32 -24.12 27.43
C ARG A 111 -24.88 -24.21 28.90
N TRP A 112 -23.62 -23.89 29.19
CA TRP A 112 -23.11 -23.87 30.55
C TRP A 112 -23.79 -22.81 31.42
N GLN A 113 -24.07 -21.62 30.87
CA GLN A 113 -24.80 -20.56 31.56
C GLN A 113 -26.26 -20.96 31.86
N GLU A 114 -26.94 -21.58 30.90
CA GLU A 114 -28.31 -22.11 31.07
C GLU A 114 -28.36 -23.17 32.19
N GLN A 115 -27.46 -24.14 32.16
CA GLN A 115 -27.35 -25.16 33.22
C GLN A 115 -27.03 -24.55 34.58
N LYS A 116 -26.14 -23.56 34.62
CA LYS A 116 -25.81 -22.83 35.85
C LYS A 116 -27.03 -22.08 36.40
N ALA A 117 -27.83 -21.46 35.53
CA ALA A 117 -29.04 -20.76 35.93
C ALA A 117 -30.10 -21.73 36.48
N GLU A 118 -30.31 -22.88 35.83
CA GLU A 118 -31.26 -23.92 36.28
C GLU A 118 -30.86 -24.54 37.63
N VAL A 119 -29.58 -24.82 37.84
CA VAL A 119 -29.09 -25.35 39.14
C VAL A 119 -29.24 -24.29 40.24
N ARG A 120 -28.99 -23.02 39.90
CA ARG A 120 -29.16 -21.90 40.84
C ARG A 120 -30.62 -21.65 41.19
N SER A 121 -31.56 -21.76 40.24
CA SER A 121 -33.00 -21.60 40.52
C SER A 121 -33.54 -22.70 41.43
N ARG A 122 -32.94 -23.90 41.37
CA ARG A 122 -33.21 -25.02 42.29
C ARG A 122 -32.50 -24.91 43.65
N GLY A 123 -31.78 -23.81 43.92
CA GLY A 123 -31.05 -23.59 45.17
C GLY A 123 -29.86 -24.53 45.40
N LYS A 124 -29.41 -25.25 44.36
CA LYS A 124 -28.31 -26.22 44.46
C LYS A 124 -26.98 -25.55 44.07
N LYS A 125 -25.86 -26.09 44.57
CA LYS A 125 -24.51 -25.64 44.19
C LYS A 125 -24.12 -26.20 42.82
N PHE A 126 -23.69 -25.34 41.91
CA PHE A 126 -23.23 -25.71 40.58
C PHE A 126 -21.74 -26.08 40.58
N THR A 127 -21.38 -27.27 40.10
CA THR A 127 -20.02 -27.85 40.18
C THR A 127 -19.32 -28.03 38.83
N LEU A 128 -20.03 -27.86 37.71
CA LEU A 128 -19.44 -28.08 36.38
C LEU A 128 -18.45 -26.97 36.02
N LYS A 129 -17.28 -27.36 35.50
CA LYS A 129 -16.24 -26.42 35.06
C LYS A 129 -16.72 -25.60 33.86
N LYS A 130 -16.31 -24.33 33.82
CA LYS A 130 -16.59 -23.43 32.71
C LYS A 130 -15.86 -23.95 31.46
N PRO A 131 -16.51 -23.98 30.28
CA PRO A 131 -15.84 -24.26 29.03
C PRO A 131 -14.65 -23.30 28.82
N VAL A 132 -13.58 -23.81 28.22
CA VAL A 132 -12.39 -23.04 27.84
C VAL A 132 -12.32 -23.00 26.32
N ARG A 133 -11.93 -21.85 25.76
CA ARG A 133 -11.76 -21.70 24.31
C ARG A 133 -10.39 -22.21 23.90
N ASP A 134 -10.32 -23.02 22.86
CA ASP A 134 -9.05 -23.42 22.26
C ASP A 134 -8.25 -22.21 21.74
N PRO A 135 -6.92 -22.28 21.74
CA PRO A 135 -6.08 -21.25 21.14
C PRO A 135 -6.45 -20.98 19.68
N LEU A 136 -6.53 -19.69 19.35
CA LEU A 136 -6.76 -19.24 17.98
C LEU A 136 -5.44 -19.23 17.21
N ALA A 137 -5.51 -19.54 15.91
CA ALA A 137 -4.35 -19.44 15.05
C ALA A 137 -3.95 -17.96 14.85
N GLY A 138 -2.68 -17.66 15.09
CA GLY A 138 -2.09 -16.32 14.95
C GLY A 138 -2.01 -15.85 13.48
N PRO A 139 -1.76 -14.55 13.24
CA PRO A 139 -1.67 -13.99 11.89
C PRO A 139 -0.55 -14.65 11.07
N ILE A 140 -0.82 -14.92 9.79
CA ILE A 140 0.21 -15.37 8.83
C ILE A 140 1.01 -14.13 8.40
N PRO A 141 2.35 -14.17 8.41
CA PRO A 141 3.16 -13.02 8.01
C PRO A 141 2.84 -12.59 6.58
N LYS A 142 2.66 -11.29 6.39
CA LYS A 142 2.34 -10.70 5.09
C LYS A 142 3.61 -10.63 4.23
N PRO A 143 3.53 -10.92 2.92
CA PRO A 143 4.65 -10.69 2.01
C PRO A 143 5.15 -9.25 2.12
N ALA A 144 6.45 -9.09 2.40
CA ALA A 144 7.08 -7.78 2.48
C ALA A 144 7.02 -7.08 1.11
N ALA A 145 6.95 -5.75 1.12
CA ALA A 145 7.30 -5.01 -0.08
C ALA A 145 8.81 -5.13 -0.24
N THR A 146 9.27 -5.71 -1.36
CA THR A 146 10.65 -5.47 -1.79
C THR A 146 10.77 -3.96 -1.95
N VAL A 147 11.58 -3.33 -1.09
CA VAL A 147 11.99 -1.95 -1.28
C VAL A 147 12.88 -1.98 -2.51
N VAL A 148 12.27 -1.84 -3.69
CA VAL A 148 13.00 -1.28 -4.81
C VAL A 148 13.15 0.16 -4.37
N GLU A 149 14.36 0.56 -3.96
CA GLU A 149 14.62 1.93 -3.56
C GLU A 149 14.08 2.83 -4.67
N ASP A 150 13.02 3.57 -4.34
CA ASP A 150 12.54 4.63 -5.19
C ASP A 150 13.62 5.72 -5.07
N ASP A 151 14.68 5.62 -5.87
CA ASP A 151 15.55 6.74 -6.23
C ASP A 151 14.76 7.73 -7.10
N ASN A 152 13.57 8.14 -6.63
CA ASN A 152 12.96 9.42 -6.97
C ASN A 152 13.34 10.43 -5.88
N ASN A 153 14.60 10.39 -5.44
CA ASN A 153 15.28 11.56 -4.90
C ASN A 153 16.03 12.24 -6.06
N ASP A 154 15.28 12.73 -7.06
CA ASP A 154 15.76 13.78 -7.96
C ASP A 154 15.76 15.10 -7.15
N GLY A 155 16.64 15.14 -6.16
CA GLY A 155 16.97 16.30 -5.36
C GLY A 155 18.37 16.75 -5.75
N GLU A 156 18.47 17.51 -6.84
CA GLU A 156 19.19 18.78 -6.97
C GLU A 156 18.88 19.45 -8.32
#